data_AF-A0A4V3SEC7-F1
#
_entry.id   AF-A0A4V3SEC7-F1
#
_cell.length_a   1.000
_cell.length_b   1.000
_cell.length_c   1.000
_cell.angle_alpha   90.00
_cell.angle_beta   90.00
_cell.angle_gamma   90.00
#
_symmetry.space_group_name_H-M   'P 1'
#
loop_
_entity.id
_entity.type
_entity.pdbx_description
1 polymer ?
#
loop_
_entity_poly.entity_id
_entity_poly.type
_entity_poly.pdbx_seq_one_letter_code
_entity_poly.pdbx_strand_id
1 'polypeptide(L)'
;MPVGLVLLLVWLTESVLSRSIPQYDLCMEACGKDPNEDDISAVTQVDECRDKCNIEERDRCLEKHKDNEEQKLRCGDDAECLLKCLQLHIPPEP
;
A
#
# COMPACT_ATOMS: atom_id res chain seq x y z
N MET A 1 11.08 21.79 40.64
CA MET A 1 10.40 21.13 39.51
C MET A 1 10.96 19.71 39.40
N PRO A 2 10.21 18.67 39.76
CA PRO A 2 10.76 17.32 39.86
C PRO A 2 11.10 16.80 38.46
N VAL A 3 12.38 16.52 38.24
CA VAL A 3 12.95 15.93 37.01
C VAL A 3 12.21 14.64 36.59
N GLY A 4 11.56 13.95 37.55
CA GLY A 4 10.73 12.77 37.31
C GLY A 4 9.47 13.01 36.48
N LEU A 5 8.89 14.22 36.48
CA LEU A 5 7.68 14.50 35.70
C LEU A 5 8.00 14.72 34.21
N VAL A 6 9.20 15.22 33.90
CA VAL A 6 9.67 15.44 32.51
C VAL A 6 9.94 14.10 31.82
N LEU A 7 10.52 13.12 32.55
CA LEU A 7 10.78 11.79 32.00
C LEU A 7 9.48 11.07 31.63
N LEU A 8 8.42 11.16 32.44
CA LEU A 8 7.13 10.51 32.16
C LEU A 8 6.45 11.04 30.89
N LEU A 9 6.69 12.29 30.50
CA LEU A 9 6.15 12.85 29.27
C LEU A 9 6.91 12.39 28.01
N VAL A 10 8.21 12.11 28.13
CA VAL A 10 9.03 11.62 27.01
C VAL A 10 8.68 10.18 26.62
N TRP A 11 8.28 9.34 27.58
CA TRP A 11 7.84 7.95 27.30
C TRP A 11 6.50 7.84 26.56
N LEU A 12 5.71 8.93 26.49
CA LEU A 12 4.40 8.93 25.84
C LEU A 12 4.44 9.47 24.40
N THR A 13 5.58 9.96 23.91
CA THR A 13 5.65 10.67 22.61
C THR A 13 6.38 9.93 21.49
N GLU A 14 6.90 8.73 21.70
CA GLU A 14 7.62 8.02 20.65
C GLU A 14 6.89 6.77 20.15
N SER A 15 5.74 6.97 19.54
CA SER A 15 5.21 6.03 18.53
C SER A 15 4.23 6.75 17.60
N VAL A 16 4.58 7.97 17.16
CA VAL A 16 3.91 8.59 16.03
C VAL A 16 4.46 7.94 14.76
N LEU A 17 3.85 6.81 14.42
CA LEU A 17 3.63 6.27 13.07
C LEU A 17 4.49 6.91 11.96
N SER A 18 5.75 6.50 11.83
CA SER A 18 6.33 6.42 10.48
C SER A 18 5.72 5.20 9.80
N ARG A 19 4.44 5.32 9.41
CA ARG A 19 3.76 4.32 8.59
C ARG A 19 4.57 4.24 7.30
N SER A 20 5.41 3.22 7.17
CA SER A 20 6.26 3.02 6.00
C SER A 20 5.38 3.11 4.76
N ILE A 21 5.72 4.01 3.82
CA ILE A 21 5.04 4.08 2.52
C ILE A 21 5.14 2.67 1.91
N PRO A 22 4.01 1.99 1.66
CA PRO A 22 4.04 0.64 1.13
C PRO A 22 4.69 0.63 -0.26
N GLN A 23 5.35 -0.47 -0.60
CA GLN A 23 6.05 -0.62 -1.88
C GLN A 23 5.13 -0.38 -3.09
N TYR A 24 3.82 -0.68 -2.97
CA TYR A 24 2.82 -0.35 -3.97
C TYR A 24 2.71 1.14 -4.25
N ASP A 25 2.61 1.98 -3.21
CA ASP A 25 2.46 3.43 -3.36
C ASP A 25 3.69 4.04 -4.03
N LEU A 26 4.90 3.56 -3.67
CA LEU A 26 6.15 3.96 -4.33
C LEU A 26 6.17 3.57 -5.82
N CYS A 27 5.65 2.39 -6.17
CA CYS A 27 5.55 1.94 -7.55
C CYS A 27 4.58 2.83 -8.35
N MET A 28 3.39 3.09 -7.79
CA MET A 28 2.36 3.93 -8.42
C MET A 28 2.84 5.37 -8.60
N GLU A 29 3.58 5.93 -7.63
CA GLU A 29 4.16 7.26 -7.74
C GLU A 29 5.22 7.33 -8.85
N ALA A 30 6.03 6.28 -9.02
CA ALA A 30 7.05 6.21 -10.06
C ALA A 30 6.47 6.15 -11.48
N CYS A 31 5.25 5.63 -11.66
CA CYS A 31 4.55 5.62 -12.94
C CYS A 31 4.14 7.04 -13.42
N GLY A 32 4.12 8.02 -12.50
CA GLY A 32 3.79 9.39 -12.82
C GLY A 32 2.29 9.69 -12.83
N LYS A 33 1.98 10.95 -13.13
CA LYS A 33 0.60 11.45 -13.17
C LYS A 33 -0.08 11.06 -14.49
N ASP A 34 -1.39 11.08 -14.48
CA ASP A 34 -2.22 10.88 -15.66
C ASP A 34 -1.84 11.89 -16.76
N PRO A 35 -1.44 11.41 -17.95
CA PRO A 35 -1.12 12.26 -19.08
C PRO A 35 -2.39 12.81 -19.73
N ASN A 36 -2.24 13.68 -20.74
CA ASN A 36 -3.39 14.12 -21.53
C ASN A 36 -4.00 12.92 -22.27
N GLU A 37 -5.33 12.78 -22.23
CA GLU A 37 -6.08 11.71 -22.89
C GLU A 37 -5.84 11.65 -24.41
N ASP A 38 -5.50 12.79 -25.03
CA ASP A 38 -5.16 12.85 -26.46
C ASP A 38 -3.78 12.26 -26.78
N ASP A 39 -2.88 12.14 -25.78
CA ASP A 39 -1.57 11.51 -25.92
C ASP A 39 -1.67 10.02 -25.58
N ILE A 40 -2.25 9.27 -26.52
CA ILE A 40 -2.51 7.82 -26.40
C ILE A 40 -1.23 7.06 -26.03
N SER A 41 -0.06 7.49 -26.54
CA SER A 41 1.20 6.81 -26.26
C SER A 41 1.66 7.04 -24.82
N ALA A 42 1.47 8.24 -24.28
CA ALA A 42 1.75 8.51 -22.87
C ALA A 42 0.74 7.80 -21.96
N VAL A 43 -0.54 7.80 -22.31
CA VAL A 43 -1.60 7.06 -21.58
C VAL A 43 -1.23 5.59 -21.48
N THR A 44 -0.90 4.97 -22.61
CA THR A 44 -0.56 3.54 -22.66
C THR A 44 0.67 3.23 -21.81
N GLN A 45 1.71 4.07 -21.82
CA GLN A 45 2.90 3.87 -20.97
C GLN A 45 2.57 3.94 -19.47
N VAL A 46 1.74 4.90 -19.07
CA VAL A 46 1.36 5.06 -17.66
C VAL A 46 0.47 3.89 -17.22
N ASP A 47 -0.46 3.46 -18.06
CA ASP A 47 -1.33 2.31 -17.78
C ASP A 47 -0.52 1.01 -17.67
N GLU A 48 0.37 0.72 -18.63
CA GLU A 48 1.25 -0.46 -18.57
C GLU A 48 2.13 -0.47 -17.31
N CYS A 49 2.61 0.71 -16.88
CA CYS A 49 3.37 0.83 -15.64
C CYS A 49 2.51 0.50 -14.41
N ARG A 50 1.31 1.06 -14.33
CA ARG A 50 0.39 0.84 -13.20
C ARG A 50 -0.10 -0.61 -13.15
N ASP A 51 -0.35 -1.22 -14.29
CA ASP A 51 -0.70 -2.64 -14.39
C ASP A 51 0.41 -3.53 -13.85
N LYS A 52 1.68 -3.18 -14.11
CA LYS A 52 2.81 -3.89 -13.52
C LYS A 52 2.83 -3.75 -11.99
N CYS A 53 2.62 -2.55 -11.45
CA CYS A 53 2.55 -2.35 -9.99
C CYS A 53 1.42 -3.16 -9.35
N ASN A 54 0.27 -3.22 -10.03
CA ASN A 54 -0.89 -4.01 -9.64
C ASN A 54 -0.57 -5.51 -9.61
N ILE A 55 0.08 -6.05 -10.64
CA ILE A 55 0.49 -7.46 -10.68
C ILE A 55 1.48 -7.80 -9.55
N GLU A 56 2.50 -6.95 -9.36
CA GLU A 56 3.53 -7.19 -8.34
C GLU A 56 2.96 -7.16 -6.91
N GLU A 57 2.07 -6.21 -6.60
CA GLU A 57 1.43 -6.13 -5.28
C GLU A 57 0.49 -7.31 -5.05
N ARG A 58 -0.27 -7.71 -6.07
CA ARG A 58 -1.12 -8.91 -6.02
C ARG A 58 -0.29 -10.15 -5.70
N ASP A 59 0.81 -10.37 -6.40
CA ASP A 59 1.66 -11.55 -6.21
C ASP A 59 2.29 -11.56 -4.80
N ARG A 60 2.75 -10.41 -4.31
CA ARG A 60 3.23 -10.25 -2.93
C ARG A 60 2.15 -10.56 -1.89
N CYS A 61 0.93 -10.12 -2.15
CA CYS A 61 -0.20 -10.37 -1.27
C CYS A 61 -0.57 -11.86 -1.23
N LEU A 62 -0.63 -12.51 -2.40
CA LEU A 62 -0.88 -13.95 -2.51
C LEU A 62 0.20 -14.77 -1.80
N GLU A 63 1.48 -14.40 -1.94
CA GLU A 63 2.58 -15.07 -1.24
C GLU A 63 2.47 -14.90 0.28
N LYS A 64 2.14 -13.68 0.75
CA LYS A 64 1.93 -13.41 2.18
C LYS A 64 0.78 -14.22 2.78
N HIS A 65 -0.24 -14.51 1.97
CA HIS A 65 -1.43 -15.25 2.37
C HIS A 65 -1.46 -16.67 1.82
N LYS A 66 -0.30 -17.25 1.48
CA LYS A 66 -0.21 -18.58 0.87
C LYS A 66 -0.76 -19.72 1.72
N ASP A 67 -0.87 -19.52 3.03
CA ASP A 67 -1.42 -20.51 3.96
C ASP A 67 -2.88 -20.20 4.34
N ASN A 68 -3.47 -19.14 3.77
CA ASN A 68 -4.85 -18.73 3.99
C ASN A 68 -5.67 -18.93 2.70
N GLU A 69 -6.21 -20.14 2.54
CA GLU A 69 -7.07 -20.51 1.41
C GLU A 69 -8.30 -19.62 1.27
N GLU A 70 -8.85 -19.07 2.36
CA GLU A 70 -9.97 -18.12 2.28
C GLU A 70 -9.55 -16.80 1.63
N GLN A 71 -8.36 -16.30 1.94
CA GLN A 71 -7.82 -15.08 1.31
C GLN A 71 -7.41 -15.31 -0.13
N LYS A 72 -6.90 -16.50 -0.48
CA LYS A 72 -6.66 -16.89 -1.88
C LYS A 72 -7.95 -16.97 -2.69
N LEU A 73 -8.98 -17.64 -2.16
CA LEU A 73 -10.28 -17.78 -2.83
C LEU A 73 -11.00 -16.43 -3.00
N ARG A 74 -10.72 -15.46 -2.11
CA ARG A 74 -11.24 -14.09 -2.22
C ARG A 74 -10.53 -13.24 -3.27
N CYS A 75 -9.39 -13.69 -3.80
CA CYS A 75 -8.81 -13.15 -5.02
C CYS A 75 -9.50 -13.81 -6.22
N GLY A 76 -10.71 -13.32 -6.52
CA GLY A 76 -11.45 -13.67 -7.74
C GLY A 76 -10.86 -12.95 -8.95
N ASP A 77 -11.16 -11.66 -9.09
CA ASP A 77 -10.58 -10.78 -10.11
C ASP A 77 -9.42 -9.94 -9.55
N ASP A 78 -8.47 -9.56 -10.41
CA ASP A 78 -7.23 -8.85 -10.04
C ASP A 78 -7.49 -7.56 -9.25
N ALA A 79 -8.50 -6.78 -9.64
CA ALA A 79 -8.88 -5.54 -8.98
C ALA A 79 -9.44 -5.76 -7.56
N GLU A 80 -10.25 -6.80 -7.36
CA GLU A 80 -10.84 -7.10 -6.05
C GLU A 80 -9.80 -7.67 -5.09
N CYS A 81 -8.87 -8.47 -5.62
CA CYS A 81 -7.70 -8.96 -4.88
C CYS A 81 -6.87 -7.78 -4.38
N LEU A 82 -6.49 -6.86 -5.26
CA LEU A 82 -5.71 -5.67 -4.92
C LEU A 82 -6.38 -4.78 -3.87
N LEU A 83 -7.67 -4.49 -4.02
CA LEU A 83 -8.42 -3.69 -3.04
C LEU A 83 -8.37 -4.31 -1.63
N LYS A 84 -8.58 -5.62 -1.53
CA LYS A 84 -8.49 -6.33 -0.25
C LYS A 84 -7.07 -6.34 0.30
N CYS A 85 -6.07 -6.52 -0.55
CA CYS A 85 -4.66 -6.47 -0.16
C CYS A 85 -4.28 -5.10 0.41
N LEU A 86 -4.67 -4.02 -0.27
CA LEU A 86 -4.45 -2.65 0.21
C LEU A 86 -5.18 -2.38 1.52
N GLN A 87 -6.42 -2.88 1.69
CA GLN A 87 -7.15 -2.78 2.95
C GLN A 87 -6.47 -3.53 4.12
N LEU A 88 -5.82 -4.67 3.87
CA LEU A 88 -5.06 -5.40 4.90
C LEU A 88 -3.75 -4.69 5.28
N HIS A 89 -3.22 -3.83 4.41
CA HIS A 89 -2.08 -2.96 4.69
C HIS A 89 -2.46 -1.67 5.41
N ILE A 90 -3.76 -1.32 5.44
CA ILE A 90 -4.29 -0.18 6.18
C ILE A 90 -4.78 -0.68 7.55
N PRO A 91 -4.07 -0.45 8.68
CA PRO A 91 -4.63 -0.69 10.00
C PRO A 91 -6.00 -0.02 10.14
N PRO A 92 -6.99 -0.69 10.75
CA PRO A 92 -8.30 -0.09 11.01
C PRO A 92 -8.09 1.21 11.80
N GLU A 93 -8.76 2.28 11.37
CA GLU A 93 -8.76 3.53 12.12
C GLU A 93 -9.37 3.26 13.52
N PRO A 94 -8.75 3.79 14.60
CA PRO A 94 -9.22 3.62 15.96
C PRO A 94 -10.55 4.35 16.25
#